data_AF-A0A7Y5IXR6-F1
#
_entry.id   AF-A0A7Y5IXR6-F1
#
_cell.length_a   1.000
_cell.length_b   1.000
_cell.length_c   1.000
_cell.angle_alpha   90.00
_cell.angle_beta   90.00
_cell.angle_gamma   90.00
#
_symmetry.space_group_name_H-M   'P 1'
#
loop_
_entity.id
_entity.type
_entity.pdbx_description
1 polymer ?
#
loop_
_entity_poly.entity_id
_entity_poly.type
_entity_poly.pdbx_seq_one_letter_code
_entity_poly.pdbx_strand_id
1 'polypeptide(L)'
;NVKYLDGAAASGGFILSLARTGVLFSLARVALDEGAIWQYWLLKFSYVGVAFGLSIFVSTAYEEWIISVFSSGKGGSIHFFPTVFKANLAAFLVGGLFGAATLLPERLKSPNFLVRTFEVLFGPLG
;
A
#
# COMPACT_ATOMS: atom_id res chain seq x y z
N ASN A 1 -10.10 26.94 14.32
CA ASN A 1 -10.54 25.63 14.84
C ASN A 1 -10.98 24.61 13.78
N VAL A 2 -11.20 24.98 12.50
CA VAL A 2 -11.62 24.02 11.47
C VAL A 2 -10.45 23.20 10.89
N LYS A 3 -9.26 23.79 10.71
CA LYS A 3 -8.08 23.10 10.14
C LYS A 3 -7.53 21.92 10.97
N TYR A 4 -7.74 21.90 12.29
CA TYR A 4 -7.27 20.80 13.15
C TYR A 4 -8.20 19.58 13.14
N LEU A 5 -9.50 19.81 12.89
CA LEU A 5 -10.49 18.73 12.81
C LEU A 5 -10.32 17.89 11.54
N ASP A 6 -9.89 18.50 10.43
CA ASP A 6 -9.56 17.79 9.18
C ASP A 6 -8.34 16.87 9.34
N GLY A 7 -7.30 17.32 10.06
CA GLY A 7 -6.10 16.51 10.33
C GLY A 7 -6.35 15.33 11.27
N ALA A 8 -7.15 15.54 12.31
CA ALA A 8 -7.56 14.48 13.25
C ALA A 8 -8.50 13.45 12.59
N ALA A 9 -9.42 13.89 11.73
CA ALA A 9 -10.29 12.99 10.96
C ALA A 9 -9.51 12.19 9.91
N ALA A 10 -8.55 12.82 9.21
CA ALA A 10 -7.69 12.14 8.24
C ALA A 10 -6.76 11.11 8.92
N SER A 11 -6.14 11.47 10.05
CA SER A 11 -5.32 10.53 10.83
C SER A 11 -6.13 9.42 11.46
N GLY A 12 -7.34 9.71 11.96
CA GLY A 12 -8.29 8.70 12.43
C GLY A 12 -8.71 7.74 11.30
N GLY A 13 -9.02 8.25 10.11
CA GLY A 13 -9.32 7.44 8.92
C GLY A 13 -8.15 6.57 8.48
N PHE A 14 -6.91 7.08 8.60
CA PHE A 14 -5.69 6.33 8.33
C PHE A 14 -5.48 5.18 9.33
N ILE A 15 -5.63 5.44 10.63
CA ILE A 15 -5.54 4.42 11.68
C ILE A 15 -6.63 3.37 11.51
N LEU A 16 -7.87 3.78 11.19
CA LEU A 16 -8.97 2.85 10.92
C LEU A 16 -8.74 2.01 9.67
N SER A 17 -8.12 2.60 8.64
CA SER A 17 -7.74 1.88 7.42
C SER A 17 -6.65 0.85 7.73
N LEU A 18 -5.63 1.21 8.52
CA LEU A 18 -4.63 0.28 9.05
C LEU A 18 -5.24 -0.81 9.94
N ALA A 19 -6.22 -0.49 10.78
CA ALA A 19 -6.91 -1.49 11.59
C ALA A 19 -7.70 -2.48 10.72
N ARG A 20 -8.37 -2.00 9.66
CA ARG A 20 -9.04 -2.86 8.66
C ARG A 20 -8.08 -3.79 7.93
N THR A 21 -6.81 -3.43 7.83
CA THR A 21 -5.84 -4.30 7.17
C THR A 21 -5.48 -5.52 8.01
N GLY A 22 -5.55 -5.42 9.33
CA GLY A 22 -5.48 -6.57 10.23
C GLY A 22 -6.61 -7.58 9.96
N VAL A 23 -7.83 -7.10 9.74
CA VAL A 23 -8.99 -7.96 9.41
C VAL A 23 -8.79 -8.65 8.05
N LEU A 24 -8.33 -7.93 7.03
CA LEU A 24 -8.01 -8.53 5.72
C LEU A 24 -6.90 -9.58 5.82
N PHE A 25 -5.93 -9.38 6.72
CA PHE A 25 -4.87 -10.34 6.96
C PHE A 25 -5.39 -11.61 7.65
N SER A 26 -6.30 -11.47 8.61
CA SER A 26 -7.00 -12.59 9.24
C SER A 26 -7.83 -13.38 8.23
N LEU A 27 -8.58 -12.69 7.36
CA LEU A 27 -9.37 -13.34 6.30
C LEU A 27 -8.48 -14.02 5.25
N ALA A 28 -7.35 -13.41 4.89
CA ALA A 28 -6.38 -14.04 4.00
C ALA A 28 -5.81 -15.33 4.62
N ARG A 29 -5.56 -15.34 5.93
CA ARG A 29 -5.10 -16.54 6.65
C ARG A 29 -6.15 -17.65 6.63
N VAL A 30 -7.42 -17.33 6.88
CA VAL A 30 -8.53 -18.29 6.79
C VAL A 30 -8.61 -18.88 5.37
N ALA A 31 -8.56 -18.05 4.33
CA ALA A 31 -8.54 -18.51 2.94
C ALA A 31 -7.32 -19.40 2.61
N LEU A 32 -6.16 -19.12 3.22
CA LEU A 32 -4.98 -19.97 3.07
C LEU A 32 -5.18 -21.34 3.75
N ASP A 33 -5.80 -21.36 4.92
CA ASP A 33 -6.07 -22.58 5.70
C ASP A 33 -7.14 -23.45 5.02
N GLU A 34 -8.12 -22.84 4.35
CA GLU A 34 -9.16 -23.51 3.55
C GLU A 34 -8.68 -23.98 2.17
N GLY A 35 -7.43 -23.71 1.80
CA GLY A 35 -6.89 -24.05 0.48
C GLY A 35 -7.34 -23.13 -0.66
N ALA A 36 -8.15 -22.10 -0.37
CA ALA A 36 -8.61 -21.06 -1.30
C ALA A 36 -7.49 -20.04 -1.60
N ILE A 37 -6.41 -20.52 -2.19
CA ILE A 37 -5.18 -19.80 -2.49
C ILE A 37 -5.37 -18.56 -3.41
N TRP A 38 -6.35 -18.59 -4.31
CA TRP A 38 -6.73 -17.42 -5.13
C TRP A 38 -7.30 -16.28 -4.27
N GLN A 39 -8.16 -16.61 -3.30
CA GLN A 39 -8.73 -15.63 -2.37
C GLN A 39 -7.65 -15.05 -1.45
N TYR A 40 -6.70 -15.88 -1.00
CA TYR A 40 -5.53 -15.42 -0.25
C TYR A 40 -4.75 -14.35 -1.02
N TRP A 41 -4.43 -14.59 -2.29
CA TRP A 41 -3.67 -13.64 -3.10
C TRP A 41 -4.46 -12.38 -3.41
N LEU A 42 -5.75 -12.51 -3.76
CA LEU A 42 -6.62 -11.37 -3.99
C LEU A 42 -6.69 -10.47 -2.76
N LEU A 43 -7.00 -11.03 -1.58
CA LEU A 43 -7.07 -10.27 -0.33
C LEU A 43 -5.73 -9.61 0.03
N LYS A 44 -4.63 -10.32 -0.18
CA LYS A 44 -3.29 -9.81 0.09
C LYS A 44 -2.91 -8.65 -0.83
N PHE A 45 -3.15 -8.76 -2.13
CA PHE A 45 -2.88 -7.67 -3.08
C PHE A 45 -3.82 -6.48 -2.87
N SER A 46 -5.10 -6.72 -2.57
CA SER A 46 -6.05 -5.65 -2.25
C SER A 46 -5.60 -4.86 -1.02
N TYR A 47 -5.20 -5.56 0.05
CA TYR A 47 -4.64 -4.90 1.24
C TYR A 47 -3.40 -4.07 0.89
N VAL A 48 -2.40 -4.69 0.27
CA VAL A 48 -1.15 -4.01 -0.07
C VAL A 48 -1.42 -2.80 -0.95
N GLY A 49 -2.30 -2.91 -1.94
CA GLY A 49 -2.69 -1.80 -2.81
C GLY A 49 -3.31 -0.63 -2.05
N VAL A 50 -4.22 -0.89 -1.10
CA VAL A 50 -4.83 0.17 -0.27
C VAL A 50 -3.79 0.84 0.62
N ALA A 51 -2.93 0.06 1.27
CA ALA A 51 -1.86 0.60 2.13
C ALA A 51 -0.88 1.48 1.33
N PHE A 52 -0.49 1.02 0.15
CA PHE A 52 0.36 1.78 -0.77
C PHE A 52 -0.31 3.09 -1.22
N GLY A 53 -1.57 3.02 -1.68
CA GLY A 53 -2.29 4.20 -2.14
C GLY A 53 -2.45 5.25 -1.05
N LEU A 54 -2.81 4.83 0.17
CA LEU A 54 -2.90 5.73 1.33
C LEU A 54 -1.54 6.34 1.69
N SER A 55 -0.47 5.54 1.69
CA SER A 55 0.86 6.04 2.01
C SER A 55 1.36 7.09 1.00
N ILE A 56 1.14 6.86 -0.29
CA ILE A 56 1.48 7.85 -1.33
C ILE A 56 0.67 9.12 -1.12
N PHE A 57 -0.64 9.01 -0.92
CA PHE A 57 -1.52 10.16 -0.73
C PHE A 57 -1.11 11.01 0.48
N VAL A 58 -0.86 10.37 1.63
CA VAL A 58 -0.43 11.06 2.85
C VAL A 58 0.95 11.69 2.67
N SER A 59 1.91 10.98 2.06
CA SER A 59 3.25 11.53 1.80
C SER A 59 3.17 12.74 0.88
N THR A 60 2.35 12.67 -0.18
CA THR A 60 2.17 13.77 -1.12
C THR A 60 1.52 14.98 -0.47
N ALA A 61 0.45 14.78 0.32
CA ALA A 61 -0.19 15.87 1.04
C ALA A 61 0.76 16.52 2.07
N TYR A 62 1.57 15.71 2.74
CA TYR A 62 2.56 16.19 3.71
C TYR A 62 3.68 16.99 3.05
N GLU A 63 4.25 16.49 1.96
CA GLU A 63 5.29 17.19 1.20
C GLU A 63 4.79 18.48 0.59
N GLU A 64 3.57 18.51 0.04
CA GLU A 64 3.00 19.74 -0.47
C GLU A 64 2.72 20.75 0.64
N TRP A 65 2.28 20.29 1.82
CA TRP A 65 2.15 21.16 2.98
C TRP A 65 3.52 21.77 3.37
N ILE A 66 4.57 20.96 3.47
CA ILE A 66 5.94 21.44 3.74
C ILE A 66 6.35 22.47 2.70
N ILE A 67 6.25 22.13 1.41
CA ILE A 67 6.65 23.02 0.32
C ILE A 67 5.87 24.34 0.40
N SER A 68 4.56 24.28 0.67
CA SER A 68 3.73 25.48 0.81
C SER A 68 4.17 26.38 1.97
N VAL A 69 4.55 25.79 3.11
CA VAL A 69 5.05 26.54 4.27
C VAL A 69 6.37 27.23 3.92
N PHE A 70 7.30 26.53 3.28
CA PHE A 70 8.60 27.08 2.91
C PHE A 70 8.57 28.01 1.68
N SER A 71 7.57 27.88 0.80
CA SER A 71 7.42 28.70 -0.41
C SER A 71 6.65 30.01 -0.19
N SER A 72 6.08 30.21 1.01
CA SER A 72 5.25 31.37 1.39
C SER A 72 5.87 32.76 1.09
N GLY A 73 7.18 32.84 0.80
CA GLY A 73 7.87 34.08 0.43
C GLY A 73 7.97 34.38 -1.08
N LYS A 74 7.58 33.46 -1.97
CA LYS A 74 7.63 33.66 -3.44
C LYS A 74 6.21 33.67 -3.98
N GLY A 75 5.72 34.86 -4.32
CA GLY A 75 4.32 35.16 -4.68
C GLY A 75 3.80 34.44 -5.93
N GLY A 76 3.44 33.17 -5.78
CA GLY A 76 2.68 32.41 -6.76
C GLY A 76 2.10 31.16 -6.10
N SER A 77 0.80 30.92 -6.29
CA SER A 77 0.14 29.66 -5.92
C SER A 77 0.64 28.52 -6.83
N ILE A 78 1.86 28.06 -6.61
CA ILE A 78 2.44 26.95 -7.36
C ILE A 78 1.95 25.65 -6.71
N HIS A 79 1.04 24.96 -7.37
CA HIS A 79 0.59 23.64 -6.98
C HIS A 79 1.62 22.59 -7.40
N PHE A 80 2.23 21.91 -6.43
CA PHE A 80 3.25 20.89 -6.68
C PHE A 80 2.69 19.46 -6.61
N PHE A 81 1.40 19.29 -6.28
CA PHE A 81 0.74 17.99 -6.11
C PHE A 81 1.10 16.96 -7.18
N PRO A 82 0.98 17.24 -8.49
CA PRO A 82 1.19 16.21 -9.52
C PRO A 82 2.66 15.75 -9.60
N THR A 83 3.59 16.66 -9.32
CA THR A 83 5.03 16.38 -9.35
C THR A 83 5.44 15.57 -8.12
N VAL A 84 4.97 15.98 -6.95
CA VAL A 84 5.19 15.28 -5.68
C VAL A 84 4.56 13.88 -5.71
N PHE A 85 3.33 13.75 -6.24
CA PHE A 85 2.67 12.46 -6.43
C PHE A 85 3.49 11.52 -7.33
N LYS A 86 4.00 12.00 -8.46
CA LYS A 86 4.85 11.21 -9.36
C LYS A 86 6.16 10.78 -8.69
N ALA A 87 6.80 11.68 -7.93
CA ALA A 87 8.01 11.37 -7.19
C ALA A 87 7.78 10.28 -6.13
N ASN A 88 6.70 10.40 -5.36
CA ASN A 88 6.32 9.42 -4.34
C ASN A 88 5.94 8.08 -4.97
N LEU A 89 5.15 8.09 -6.05
CA LEU A 89 4.86 6.87 -6.80
C LEU A 89 6.14 6.18 -7.28
N ALA A 90 7.10 6.93 -7.84
CA ALA A 90 8.38 6.37 -8.29
C ALA A 90 9.20 5.78 -7.13
N ALA A 91 9.32 6.51 -6.02
CA ALA A 91 10.04 6.02 -4.83
C ALA A 91 9.41 4.74 -4.27
N PHE A 92 8.07 4.68 -4.21
CA PHE A 92 7.35 3.49 -3.75
C PHE A 92 7.48 2.31 -4.72
N LEU A 93 7.45 2.54 -6.03
CA LEU A 93 7.68 1.47 -7.01
C LEU A 93 9.10 0.91 -6.89
N VAL A 94 10.11 1.76 -6.76
CA VAL A 94 11.50 1.33 -6.58
C VAL A 94 11.67 0.54 -5.28
N GLY A 95 11.16 1.07 -4.16
CA GLY A 95 11.20 0.38 -2.87
C GLY A 95 10.43 -0.94 -2.87
N GLY A 96 9.28 -0.99 -3.53
CA GLY A 96 8.46 -2.20 -3.69
C GLY A 96 9.16 -3.26 -4.53
N LEU A 97 9.76 -2.88 -5.66
CA LEU A 97 10.56 -3.79 -6.49
C LEU A 97 11.78 -4.32 -5.75
N PHE A 98 12.47 -3.47 -4.98
CA PHE A 98 13.59 -3.89 -4.14
C PHE A 98 13.15 -4.88 -3.05
N GLY A 99 12.05 -4.59 -2.36
CA GLY A 99 11.47 -5.50 -1.36
C GLY A 99 11.03 -6.82 -1.97
N ALA A 100 10.42 -6.80 -3.16
CA ALA A 100 10.07 -8.00 -3.89
C ALA A 100 11.33 -8.80 -4.27
N ALA A 101 12.36 -8.16 -4.83
CA ALA A 101 13.59 -8.83 -5.23
C ALA A 101 14.33 -9.51 -4.07
N THR A 102 14.22 -8.96 -2.86
CA THR A 102 14.88 -9.50 -1.66
C THR A 102 14.06 -10.56 -0.93
N LEU A 103 12.74 -10.36 -0.80
CA LEU A 103 11.86 -11.24 -0.01
C LEU A 103 11.21 -12.36 -0.84
N LEU A 104 11.05 -12.18 -2.15
CA LEU A 104 10.47 -13.20 -3.03
C LEU A 104 11.34 -14.47 -3.11
N PRO A 105 12.68 -14.42 -3.23
CA PRO A 105 13.51 -15.61 -3.25
C PRO A 105 13.35 -16.47 -1.99
N GLU A 106 13.20 -15.86 -0.81
CA GLU A 106 12.98 -16.60 0.44
C GLU A 106 11.63 -17.30 0.46
N ARG A 107 10.58 -16.66 -0.07
CA ARG A 107 9.26 -17.28 -0.21
C ARG A 107 9.26 -18.42 -1.22
N LEU A 108 10.00 -18.27 -2.33
CA LEU A 108 10.14 -19.32 -3.35
C LEU A 108 10.94 -20.53 -2.85
N LYS A 109 11.74 -20.41 -1.79
CA LYS A 109 12.39 -21.56 -1.15
C LYS A 109 11.44 -22.39 -0.28
N SER A 110 10.24 -21.88 0.04
CA SER A 110 9.25 -22.64 0.80
C SER A 110 8.51 -23.62 -0.13
N PRO A 111 8.60 -24.95 0.10
CA PRO A 111 7.93 -25.95 -0.74
C PRO A 111 6.41 -25.74 -0.80
N ASN A 112 5.81 -25.37 0.33
CA ASN A 112 4.37 -25.06 0.44
C ASN A 112 3.96 -23.86 -0.41
N PHE A 113 4.87 -22.91 -0.64
CA PHE A 113 4.62 -21.73 -1.45
C PHE A 113 4.69 -22.06 -2.94
N LEU A 114 5.69 -22.83 -3.39
CA LEU A 114 5.83 -23.21 -4.79
C LEU A 114 4.71 -24.13 -5.26
N VAL A 115 4.37 -25.17 -4.49
CA VAL A 115 3.31 -26.12 -4.86
C VAL A 115 1.98 -25.41 -5.01
N ARG A 116 1.59 -24.60 -4.02
CA ARG A 116 0.33 -23.84 -4.05
C ARG A 116 0.32 -22.74 -5.12
N THR A 117 1.47 -22.13 -5.44
CA THR A 117 1.54 -21.10 -6.51
C THR A 117 1.49 -21.73 -7.90
N PHE A 118 2.09 -22.91 -8.08
CA PHE A 118 2.05 -23.66 -9.32
C PHE A 118 0.63 -24.18 -9.62
N GLU A 119 -0.08 -24.68 -8.59
CA GLU A 119 -1.50 -25.05 -8.70
C GLU A 119 -2.40 -23.88 -9.12
N VAL A 120 -2.09 -22.65 -8.67
CA VAL A 120 -2.84 -21.44 -9.02
C VAL A 120 -2.61 -20.98 -10.45
N LEU A 121 -1.33 -20.95 -10.87
CA LEU A 121 -0.95 -20.40 -12.18
C LEU A 121 -1.15 -21.41 -13.31
N PHE A 122 -1.04 -22.71 -13.01
CA PHE A 122 -0.97 -23.77 -14.01
C PHE A 122 -1.86 -24.99 -13.70
N GLY A 123 -2.56 -25.01 -12.56
CA GLY A 123 -3.55 -26.05 -12.28
C GLY A 123 -4.76 -25.93 -13.20
N PRO A 124 -5.48 -27.05 -13.45
CA PRO A 124 -6.74 -26.98 -14.15
C PRO A 124 -7.66 -26.08 -13.32
N LEU A 125 -8.23 -25.05 -13.96
CA LEU A 125 -9.29 -24.25 -13.37
C LEU A 125 -10.45 -25.19 -13.02
N GLY A 126 -10.49 -25.63 -11.76
CA GLY A 126 -11.62 -26.30 -11.14
C GLY A 126 -12.64 -25.26 -10.70
#